data_AF-A0A1W9M5C5-F1
#
_entry.id   AF-A0A1W9M5C5-F1
#
_cell.length_a   1.000
_cell.length_b   1.000
_cell.length_c   1.000
_cell.angle_alpha   90.00
_cell.angle_beta   90.00
_cell.angle_gamma   90.00
#
_symmetry.space_group_name_H-M   'P 1'
#
loop_
_entity.id
_entity.type
_entity.pdbx_description
1 polymer ?
#
loop_
_entity_poly.entity_id
_entity_poly.type
_entity_poly.pdbx_seq_one_letter_code
_entity_poly.pdbx_strand_id
1 'polypeptide(L)'
;MRINFKQEELIKKLMRAIRRKFPEVTLINIVEGPEDPETLWINVTAPEDEDREMALIKFAGNRLIDILLDYGYHMLVMPRKKYRLKEILIAA
;
A
#
# COMPACT_ATOMS: atom_id res chain seq x y z
N MET A 1 -3.25 16.84 -2.17
CA MET A 1 -3.60 15.58 -2.85
C MET A 1 -4.94 15.62 -3.58
N ARG A 2 -4.90 15.64 -4.91
CA ARG A 2 -6.08 15.43 -5.75
C ARG A 2 -5.84 14.23 -6.66
N ILE A 3 -6.30 13.05 -6.24
CA ILE A 3 -6.27 11.82 -7.04
C ILE A 3 -7.21 12.00 -8.24
N ASN A 4 -6.74 11.68 -9.44
CA ASN A 4 -7.58 11.77 -10.64
C ASN A 4 -8.48 10.52 -10.81
N PHE A 5 -9.48 10.63 -11.67
CA PHE A 5 -10.46 9.57 -11.92
C PHE A 5 -9.81 8.23 -12.30
N LYS A 6 -8.72 8.26 -13.09
CA LYS A 6 -8.03 7.05 -13.54
C LYS A 6 -7.22 6.41 -12.41
N GLN A 7 -6.50 7.20 -11.61
CA GLN A 7 -5.79 6.72 -10.44
C GLN A 7 -6.76 6.06 -9.44
N GLU A 8 -7.93 6.65 -9.19
CA GLU A 8 -8.95 6.07 -8.33
C GLU A 8 -9.45 4.71 -8.85
N GLU A 9 -9.73 4.61 -10.16
CA GLU A 9 -10.14 3.36 -10.81
C GLU A 9 -9.07 2.25 -10.64
N LEU A 10 -7.80 2.60 -10.89
CA LEU A 10 -6.67 1.69 -10.81
C LEU A 10 -6.42 1.23 -9.36
N ILE A 11 -6.48 2.14 -8.39
CA ILE A 11 -6.34 1.82 -6.97
C ILE A 11 -7.48 0.89 -6.52
N LYS A 12 -8.73 1.13 -6.94
CA LYS A 12 -9.86 0.22 -6.65
C LYS A 12 -9.65 -1.18 -7.25
N LYS A 13 -9.09 -1.28 -8.46
CA LYS A 13 -8.74 -2.57 -9.08
C LYS A 13 -7.61 -3.27 -8.33
N LEU A 14 -6.55 -2.54 -7.98
CA LEU A 14 -5.42 -3.05 -7.19
C LEU A 14 -5.90 -3.59 -5.83
N MET A 15 -6.68 -2.81 -5.08
CA MET A 15 -7.19 -3.23 -3.77
C MET A 15 -8.11 -4.45 -3.83
N ARG A 16 -8.92 -4.60 -4.89
CA ARG A 16 -9.70 -5.82 -5.11
C ARG A 16 -8.79 -7.04 -5.34
N ALA A 17 -7.74 -6.87 -6.14
CA ALA A 17 -6.78 -7.94 -6.41
C ALA A 17 -6.00 -8.32 -5.13
N ILE A 18 -5.60 -7.34 -4.33
CA ILE A 18 -4.94 -7.55 -3.03
C ILE A 18 -5.86 -8.33 -2.09
N ARG A 19 -7.09 -7.86 -1.83
CA ARG A 19 -8.00 -8.53 -0.89
C ARG A 19 -8.35 -9.97 -1.28
N ARG A 20 -8.37 -10.28 -2.59
CA ARG A 20 -8.60 -11.65 -3.05
C ARG A 20 -7.48 -12.62 -2.63
N LYS A 21 -6.24 -12.14 -2.50
CA LYS A 21 -5.07 -12.96 -2.14
C LYS A 21 -4.67 -12.80 -0.66
N PHE A 22 -4.88 -11.61 -0.10
CA PHE A 22 -4.54 -11.21 1.26
C PHE A 22 -5.81 -10.62 1.91
N PRO A 23 -6.79 -11.46 2.30
CA PRO A 23 -8.08 -11.01 2.81
C PRO A 23 -7.99 -10.18 4.10
N GLU A 24 -6.92 -10.35 4.89
CA GLU A 24 -6.62 -9.57 6.09
C GLU A 24 -6.12 -8.14 5.81
N VAL A 25 -5.74 -7.84 4.55
CA VAL A 25 -5.21 -6.54 4.15
C VAL A 25 -6.35 -5.58 3.82
N THR A 26 -6.39 -4.47 4.55
CA THR A 26 -7.38 -3.41 4.40
C THR A 26 -6.72 -2.07 4.07
N LEU A 27 -7.41 -1.20 3.34
CA LEU A 27 -6.91 0.14 3.04
C LEU A 27 -7.03 1.01 4.30
N ILE A 28 -5.95 1.71 4.65
CA ILE A 28 -5.92 2.69 5.74
C ILE A 28 -6.22 4.08 5.17
N ASN A 29 -5.34 4.57 4.30
CA ASN A 29 -5.49 5.83 3.58
C ASN A 29 -4.56 5.85 2.36
N ILE A 30 -4.68 6.91 1.56
CA ILE A 30 -3.79 7.21 0.44
C ILE A 30 -3.24 8.61 0.71
N VAL A 31 -1.93 8.77 0.56
CA VAL A 31 -1.23 10.04 0.78
C VAL A 31 -0.21 10.27 -0.32
N GLU A 32 0.23 11.51 -0.49
CA GLU A 32 1.39 11.83 -1.31
C GLU A 32 2.66 11.25 -0.65
N GLY A 33 3.62 10.83 -1.47
CA GLY A 33 4.93 10.39 -1.01
C GLY A 33 5.65 11.54 -0.31
N PRO A 34 6.29 11.31 0.85
CA PRO A 34 7.01 12.36 1.56
C PRO A 34 8.23 12.86 0.77
N GLU A 35 8.83 12.00 -0.06
CA GLU A 35 9.99 12.32 -0.90
C GLU A 35 9.59 12.94 -2.25
N ASP A 36 8.44 12.52 -2.78
CA ASP A 36 7.95 12.94 -4.08
C ASP A 36 6.41 13.06 -4.04
N PRO A 37 5.88 14.30 -4.12
CA PRO A 37 4.45 14.55 -4.13
C PRO A 37 3.68 13.93 -5.32
N GLU A 38 4.37 13.60 -6.43
CA GLU A 38 3.74 12.92 -7.57
C GLU A 38 3.53 11.43 -7.31
N THR A 39 4.27 10.86 -6.36
CA THR A 39 4.12 9.46 -5.94
C THR A 39 2.95 9.32 -4.96
N LEU A 40 2.07 8.34 -5.18
CA LEU A 40 1.03 8.01 -4.18
C LEU A 40 1.45 6.83 -3.29
N TRP A 41 1.36 7.02 -1.97
CA TRP A 41 1.50 5.95 -0.98
C TRP A 41 0.13 5.43 -0.58
N ILE A 42 -0.12 4.17 -0.93
CA ILE A 42 -1.34 3.42 -0.60
C ILE A 42 -1.05 2.66 0.70
N ASN A 43 -1.39 3.26 1.84
CA ASN A 43 -1.15 2.65 3.14
C ASN A 43 -2.21 1.58 3.41
N VAL A 44 -1.75 0.38 3.77
CA VAL A 44 -2.60 -0.77 4.05
C VAL A 44 -2.20 -1.40 5.38
N THR A 45 -3.10 -2.18 5.99
CA THR A 45 -2.72 -2.99 7.14
C THR A 45 -1.70 -4.05 6.72
N ALA A 46 -0.60 -4.17 7.48
CA ALA A 46 0.38 -5.23 7.26
C ALA A 46 -0.18 -6.58 7.76
N PRO A 47 0.09 -7.70 7.04
CA PRO A 47 -0.03 -9.04 7.61
C PRO A 47 0.82 -9.17 8.89
N GLU A 48 0.41 -10.03 9.82
CA GLU A 48 1.19 -10.28 11.05
C GLU A 48 2.48 -11.06 10.77
N ASP A 49 2.43 -11.97 9.80
CA ASP A 49 3.55 -12.80 9.36
C ASP A 49 4.42 -12.05 8.34
N GLU A 50 5.74 -12.04 8.56
CA GLU A 50 6.68 -11.26 7.75
C GLU A 50 6.86 -11.81 6.34
N ASP A 51 6.84 -13.14 6.17
CA ASP A 51 6.88 -13.77 4.84
C ASP A 51 5.63 -13.40 4.03
N ARG A 52 4.49 -13.32 4.71
CA ARG A 52 3.22 -12.89 4.12
C ARG A 52 3.20 -11.40 3.78
N GLU A 53 3.81 -10.55 4.60
CA GLU A 53 4.05 -9.14 4.29
C GLU A 53 4.94 -8.99 3.06
N MET A 54 6.05 -9.74 3.00
CA MET A 54 6.95 -9.76 1.83
C MET A 54 6.21 -10.22 0.56
N ALA A 55 5.36 -11.25 0.68
CA ALA A 55 4.54 -11.72 -0.42
C ALA A 55 3.51 -10.68 -0.90
N LEU A 56 2.94 -9.89 0.02
CA LEU A 56 2.06 -8.77 -0.29
C LEU A 56 2.81 -7.69 -1.09
N ILE A 57 3.98 -7.27 -0.59
CA ILE A 57 4.82 -6.25 -1.24
C ILE A 57 5.18 -6.70 -2.66
N LYS A 58 5.67 -7.94 -2.81
CA LYS A 58 6.03 -8.49 -4.14
C LYS A 58 4.82 -8.56 -5.08
N PHE A 59 3.67 -9.00 -4.58
CA PHE A 59 2.45 -9.09 -5.38
C PHE A 59 1.94 -7.71 -5.84
N ALA A 60 1.92 -6.73 -4.93
CA ALA A 60 1.49 -5.38 -5.24
C ALA A 60 2.48 -4.68 -6.17
N GLY A 61 3.78 -4.80 -5.90
CA GLY A 61 4.86 -4.21 -6.69
C GLY A 61 4.80 -4.61 -8.16
N ASN A 62 4.64 -5.90 -8.46
CA ASN A 62 4.51 -6.36 -9.86
C ASN A 62 3.35 -5.68 -10.59
N ARG A 63 2.19 -5.51 -9.93
CA ARG A 63 1.02 -4.84 -10.55
C ARG A 63 1.20 -3.33 -10.68
N LEU A 64 1.94 -2.74 -9.76
CA LEU A 64 2.25 -1.32 -9.77
C LEU A 64 3.25 -0.98 -10.88
N ILE A 65 4.16 -1.90 -11.22
CA ILE A 65 5.03 -1.78 -12.40
C ILE A 65 4.18 -1.69 -13.68
N ASP A 66 3.19 -2.57 -13.85
CA ASP A 66 2.28 -2.49 -15.00
C ASP A 66 1.57 -1.13 -15.06
N ILE A 67 1.10 -0.62 -13.92
CA ILE A 67 0.43 0.68 -13.85
C ILE A 67 1.38 1.84 -14.19
N LEU A 68 2.62 1.77 -13.73
CA LEU A 68 3.64 2.77 -14.05
C LEU A 68 3.95 2.77 -15.55
N LEU A 69 4.12 1.60 -16.16
CA LEU A 69 4.47 1.48 -17.58
C LEU A 69 3.30 1.87 -18.49
N ASP A 70 2.08 1.46 -18.16
CA ASP A 70 0.89 1.69 -19.00
C ASP A 70 0.32 3.10 -18.86
N TYR A 71 0.44 3.71 -17.68
CA TYR A 71 -0.25 4.97 -17.34
C TYR A 71 0.66 6.07 -16.81
N GLY A 72 1.93 5.80 -16.54
CA GLY A 72 2.88 6.78 -15.97
C GLY A 72 2.63 7.13 -14.50
N TYR A 73 1.74 6.41 -13.79
CA TYR A 73 1.45 6.70 -12.40
C TYR A 73 2.38 5.94 -11.47
N HIS A 74 3.25 6.68 -10.77
CA HIS A 74 4.08 6.12 -9.71
C HIS A 74 3.29 6.00 -8.41
N MET A 75 3.12 4.76 -7.94
CA MET A 75 2.37 4.45 -6.72
C MET A 75 3.05 3.30 -5.97
N LEU A 76 2.95 3.30 -4.65
CA LEU A 76 3.55 2.30 -3.77
C LEU A 76 2.52 1.79 -2.78
N VAL A 77 2.50 0.48 -2.53
CA VAL A 77 1.75 -0.11 -1.41
C VAL A 77 2.67 -0.14 -0.20
N MET A 78 2.21 0.48 0.89
CA MET A 78 2.97 0.66 2.12
C MET A 78 2.26 -0.07 3.27
N PRO A 79 2.66 -1.31 3.60
CA PRO A 79 2.14 -2.01 4.77
C PRO A 79 2.47 -1.24 6.05
N ARG A 80 1.49 -1.15 6.95
CA ARG A 80 1.65 -0.52 8.27
C ARG A 80 1.35 -1.56 9.34
N LYS A 81 2.39 -1.93 10.11
CA LYS A 81 2.22 -2.73 11.32
C LYS A 81 1.43 -1.90 12.33
N LYS A 82 0.45 -2.53 12.99
CA LYS A 82 -0.18 -1.94 14.18
C LYS A 82 0.84 -2.01 15.30
N TYR A 83 1.54 -0.91 15.59
CA TYR A 83 2.29 -0.85 16.82
C TYR A 83 1.30 -0.96 17.98
N ARG A 84 1.41 -2.03 18.77
CA ARG A 84 0.78 -2.05 20.09
C ARG A 84 1.53 -1.02 20.93
N LEU A 85 0.81 0.00 21.42
CA LEU A 85 1.32 1.05 22.32
C LEU A 85 2.00 0.53 23.61
N LYS A 86 2.11 -0.78 23.82
CA LYS A 86 2.71 -1.39 25.01
C LYS A 86 4.24 -1.47 24.98
N GLU A 87 4.89 -1.28 23.84
CA GLU A 87 6.36 -1.44 23.73
C GLU A 87 7.15 -0.11 23.79
N ILE A 88 6.47 1.04 23.66
CA ILE A 88 7.13 2.36 23.74
C ILE A 88 7.47 2.76 25.18
N LEU A 89 6.84 2.13 26.19
CA LEU A 89 6.98 2.51 27.60
C LEU A 89 8.10 1.80 28.38
N ILE A 90 8.95 0.99 27.75
CA ILE A 90 10.04 0.27 28.45
C ILE A 90 11.45 0.77 28.04
N ALA A 91 11.54 1.78 27.17
CA ALA A 91 12.82 2.34 26.70
C ALA A 91 13.02 3.83 27.01
N ALA A 92 12.25 4.41 27.96
CA ALA A 92 12.40 5.78 28.42
C ALA A 92 12.77 5.84 29.90
#